data_AF-A0A2G2LH27-F1
#
_entry.id   AF-A0A2G2LH27-F1
#
_cell.length_a   1.000
_cell.length_b   1.000
_cell.length_c   1.000
_cell.angle_alpha   90.00
_cell.angle_beta   90.00
_cell.angle_gamma   90.00
#
_symmetry.space_group_name_H-M   'P 1'
#
loop_
_entity.id
_entity.type
_entity.pdbx_description
1 polymer ?
#
loop_
_entity_poly.entity_id
_entity_poly.type
_entity_poly.pdbx_seq_one_letter_code
_entity_poly.pdbx_strand_id
1 'polypeptide(L)'
;MSNRPEDVISIDYSGFDAIVKSKQQAERDDAFTNILYNDANNTHMKFRTDVEPADFSDPATKPRNTGDWQKSDTGAMRQALGVPYFRQVPLEAIAAGATALEYGAKKYADRNWEKGLPWQQMIDSLKRHIDDFERRNDIDDGPDGSDLHQICMIMASAMMLSASVMRGVGHDDRMPATPEIAFTSKQCGGWMKNQLDGARTIVPKDKRS
;
A
#
# COMPACT_ATOMS: atom_id res chain seq x y z
N MET A 1 18.20 29.87 60.33
CA MET A 1 17.59 28.53 60.18
C MET A 1 16.21 28.64 60.82
N SER A 2 15.07 28.57 60.13
CA SER A 2 14.63 27.59 59.14
C SER A 2 13.45 28.15 58.32
N ASN A 3 13.35 27.62 57.10
CA ASN A 3 12.55 27.94 55.92
C ASN A 3 11.05 28.26 56.07
N ARG A 4 10.56 29.10 55.14
CA ARG A 4 9.13 29.29 54.78
C ARG A 4 8.62 28.06 54.02
N PRO A 5 7.32 27.72 54.10
CA PRO A 5 6.74 26.66 53.29
C PRO A 5 6.53 27.14 51.84
N GLU A 6 6.91 26.31 50.87
CA GLU A 6 6.71 26.54 49.45
C GLU A 6 5.35 25.98 49.02
N ASP A 7 4.59 26.78 48.28
CA ASP A 7 3.29 26.42 47.71
C ASP A 7 3.47 25.35 46.62
N VAL A 8 3.02 24.12 46.88
CA VAL A 8 2.91 23.07 45.87
C VAL A 8 1.60 23.24 45.12
N ILE A 9 1.68 23.75 43.89
CA ILE A 9 0.55 23.76 42.95
C ILE A 9 0.37 22.33 42.41
N SER A 10 -0.68 21.63 42.85
CA SER A 10 -1.12 20.38 42.23
C SER A 10 -1.82 20.69 40.90
N ILE A 11 -1.23 20.25 39.79
CA ILE A 11 -1.86 20.34 38.46
C ILE A 11 -2.74 19.11 38.27
N ASP A 12 -4.03 19.33 38.03
CA ASP A 12 -5.00 18.29 37.68
C ASP A 12 -4.80 17.84 36.23
N TYR A 13 -4.38 16.59 36.04
CA TYR A 13 -4.16 15.98 34.72
C TYR A 13 -5.38 15.25 34.17
N SER A 14 -6.52 15.24 34.88
CA SER A 14 -7.73 14.51 34.45
C SER A 14 -8.30 15.00 33.11
N GLY A 15 -8.04 16.27 32.75
CA GLY A 15 -8.42 16.84 31.46
C GLY A 15 -7.55 16.37 30.28
N PHE A 16 -6.29 15.98 30.51
CA PHE A 16 -5.38 15.57 29.43
C PHE A 16 -5.72 14.16 28.90
N ASP A 17 -6.05 13.23 29.80
CA ASP A 17 -6.46 11.87 29.44
C ASP A 17 -7.81 11.83 28.70
N ALA A 18 -8.72 12.77 28.99
CA ALA A 18 -9.99 12.90 28.28
C ALA A 18 -9.79 13.40 26.83
N ILE A 19 -8.82 14.29 26.60
CA ILE A 19 -8.48 14.82 25.28
C ILE A 19 -7.74 13.77 24.43
N VAL A 20 -6.86 12.97 25.03
CA VAL A 20 -6.15 11.90 24.30
C VAL A 20 -7.11 10.78 23.90
N LYS A 21 -8.06 10.42 24.78
CA LYS A 21 -9.09 9.41 24.46
C LYS A 21 -10.10 9.90 23.42
N SER A 22 -10.48 11.18 23.43
CA SER A 22 -11.41 11.72 22.42
C SER A 22 -10.75 11.84 21.04
N LYS A 23 -9.46 12.18 20.95
CA LYS A 23 -8.71 12.19 19.70
C LYS A 23 -8.52 10.79 19.11
N GLN A 24 -8.18 9.79 19.93
CA GLN A 24 -8.07 8.40 19.48
C GLN A 24 -9.41 7.78 19.07
N GLN A 25 -10.54 8.25 19.62
CA GLN A 25 -11.87 7.79 19.23
C GLN A 25 -12.33 8.46 17.92
N ALA A 26 -12.07 9.76 17.74
CA ALA A 26 -12.38 10.48 16.50
C ALA A 26 -11.56 9.97 15.30
N GLU A 27 -10.28 9.62 15.51
CA GLU A 27 -9.42 9.03 14.48
C GLU A 27 -9.80 7.59 14.10
N ARG A 28 -10.59 6.89 14.93
CA ARG A 28 -11.07 5.53 14.65
C ARG A 28 -12.32 5.49 13.78
N ASP A 29 -13.15 6.53 13.82
CA ASP A 29 -14.41 6.58 13.07
C ASP A 29 -14.22 7.06 11.61
N ASP A 30 -13.09 7.71 11.29
CA ASP A 30 -12.73 8.18 9.93
C ASP A 30 -11.91 7.16 9.08
N ALA A 31 -11.58 6.00 9.64
CA ALA A 31 -10.55 5.12 9.08
C ALA A 31 -10.94 4.32 7.80
N PHE A 32 -12.13 4.51 7.22
CA PHE A 32 -12.62 3.67 6.11
C PHE A 32 -13.04 4.36 4.80
N THR A 33 -12.76 5.65 4.61
CA THR A 33 -13.28 6.40 3.43
C THR A 33 -12.25 7.18 2.60
N ASN A 34 -10.98 6.80 2.63
CA ASN A 34 -9.93 7.52 1.88
C ASN A 34 -9.63 6.87 0.53
N ILE A 35 -10.12 7.46 -0.57
CA ILE A 35 -9.68 7.18 -1.95
C ILE A 35 -8.74 8.32 -2.38
N LEU A 36 -7.51 7.97 -2.77
CA LEU A 36 -6.47 8.91 -3.19
C LEU A 36 -6.79 9.52 -4.57
N TYR A 37 -6.59 10.84 -4.74
CA TYR A 37 -6.59 11.48 -6.06
C TYR A 37 -5.41 12.46 -6.21
N ASN A 38 -4.98 12.69 -7.45
CA ASN A 38 -3.83 13.50 -7.82
C ASN A 38 -4.29 14.90 -8.28
N ASP A 39 -3.91 15.97 -7.57
CA ASP A 39 -4.05 17.35 -8.05
C ASP A 39 -2.79 17.72 -8.84
N ALA A 40 -2.97 18.13 -10.10
CA ALA A 40 -1.91 18.37 -11.08
C ALA A 40 -0.90 19.47 -10.69
N ASN A 41 -1.10 20.20 -9.59
CA ASN A 41 -0.28 21.37 -9.27
C ASN A 41 0.22 21.48 -7.81
N ASN A 42 0.26 20.40 -7.01
CA ASN A 42 0.76 20.50 -5.63
C ASN A 42 1.54 19.26 -5.17
N THR A 43 2.77 19.46 -4.68
CA THR A 43 3.71 18.41 -4.20
C THR A 43 3.34 17.79 -2.86
N HIS A 44 2.08 17.93 -2.42
CA HIS A 44 1.51 17.25 -1.26
C HIS A 44 0.15 16.67 -1.66
N MET A 45 0.01 15.34 -1.61
CA MET A 45 -1.31 14.71 -1.60
C MET A 45 -2.08 15.26 -0.39
N LYS A 46 -3.05 16.14 -0.64
CA LYS A 46 -3.99 16.58 0.38
C LYS A 46 -5.14 15.58 0.43
N PHE A 47 -5.50 15.16 1.64
CA PHE A 47 -6.81 14.54 1.87
C PHE A 47 -7.87 15.56 1.45
N ARG A 48 -8.71 15.24 0.47
CA ARG A 48 -9.88 16.07 0.18
C ARG A 48 -10.80 16.02 1.39
N THR A 49 -11.16 17.19 1.90
CA THR A 49 -12.18 17.34 2.96
C THR A 49 -13.55 17.69 2.37
N ASP A 50 -13.62 17.70 1.04
CA ASP A 50 -14.67 18.27 0.19
C ASP A 50 -15.20 17.26 -0.86
N VAL A 51 -14.80 15.98 -0.77
CA VAL A 51 -15.57 14.91 -1.42
C VAL A 51 -16.69 14.54 -0.46
N GLU A 52 -17.90 15.02 -0.76
CA GLU A 52 -19.12 14.46 -0.19
C GLU A 52 -19.05 12.93 -0.30
N PRO A 53 -19.35 12.17 0.77
CA PRO A 53 -19.33 10.72 0.74
C PRO A 53 -20.08 10.25 -0.50
N ALA A 54 -19.52 9.26 -1.21
CA ALA A 54 -20.11 8.74 -2.43
C ALA A 54 -21.63 8.58 -2.22
N ASP A 55 -22.41 9.34 -2.97
CA ASP A 55 -23.87 9.30 -2.84
C ASP A 55 -24.34 7.96 -3.40
N PHE A 56 -24.46 6.98 -2.51
CA PHE A 56 -24.97 5.65 -2.81
C PHE A 56 -26.48 5.67 -3.18
N SER A 57 -27.12 6.85 -3.18
CA SER A 57 -28.47 7.07 -3.70
C SER A 57 -28.51 7.54 -5.16
N ASP A 58 -27.38 7.94 -5.75
CA ASP A 58 -27.29 8.32 -7.17
C ASP A 58 -27.54 7.09 -8.07
N PRO A 59 -28.57 7.10 -8.95
CA PRO A 59 -28.84 5.99 -9.85
C PRO A 59 -27.71 5.70 -10.86
N ALA A 60 -26.76 6.61 -11.08
CA ALA A 60 -25.57 6.37 -11.91
C ALA A 60 -24.42 5.66 -11.15
N THR A 61 -24.45 5.62 -9.81
CA THR A 61 -23.49 4.89 -8.95
C THR A 61 -24.04 3.56 -8.44
N LYS A 62 -25.29 3.21 -8.77
CA LYS A 62 -25.90 1.93 -8.38
C LYS A 62 -25.05 0.75 -8.87
N PRO A 63 -24.72 -0.23 -8.01
CA PRO A 63 -24.18 -1.50 -8.47
C PRO A 63 -25.16 -2.11 -9.47
N ARG A 64 -24.62 -2.62 -10.59
CA ARG A 64 -25.39 -3.44 -11.55
C ARG A 64 -26.23 -4.44 -10.76
N ASN A 65 -27.54 -4.37 -10.95
CA ASN A 65 -28.52 -5.21 -10.28
C ASN A 65 -28.13 -6.70 -10.37
N THR A 66 -27.98 -7.36 -9.22
CA THR A 66 -28.19 -8.81 -9.10
C THR A 66 -28.85 -9.08 -7.75
N GLY A 67 -30.14 -8.77 -7.65
CA GLY A 67 -30.97 -9.26 -6.56
C GLY A 67 -30.96 -10.79 -6.55
N ASP A 68 -30.14 -11.35 -5.65
CA ASP A 68 -30.26 -12.66 -4.99
C ASP A 68 -29.13 -12.76 -3.96
N TRP A 69 -29.38 -12.26 -2.74
CA TRP A 69 -28.40 -12.31 -1.65
C TRP A 69 -28.30 -13.74 -1.12
N GLN A 70 -27.10 -14.32 -1.06
CA GLN A 70 -26.91 -15.65 -0.49
C GLN A 70 -27.24 -15.64 1.00
N LYS A 71 -28.36 -16.28 1.35
CA LYS A 71 -28.78 -16.56 2.72
C LYS A 71 -27.84 -17.62 3.29
N SER A 72 -27.28 -17.39 4.48
CA SER A 72 -26.54 -18.46 5.16
C SER A 72 -27.50 -19.59 5.54
N ASP A 73 -26.95 -20.77 5.82
CA ASP A 73 -27.73 -21.92 6.30
C ASP A 73 -28.48 -21.64 7.61
N THR A 74 -28.04 -20.64 8.37
CA THR A 74 -28.67 -20.18 9.62
C THR A 74 -29.76 -19.13 9.40
N GLY A 75 -30.00 -18.72 8.16
CA GLY A 75 -30.93 -17.65 7.81
C GLY A 75 -30.41 -16.24 8.07
N ALA A 76 -29.14 -16.08 8.48
CA ALA A 76 -28.51 -14.79 8.60
C ALA A 76 -28.27 -14.20 7.20
N MET A 77 -28.66 -12.95 7.03
CA MET A 77 -28.40 -12.17 5.83
C MET A 77 -27.38 -11.10 6.18
N ARG A 78 -26.28 -11.04 5.43
CA ARG A 78 -25.33 -9.93 5.49
C ARG A 78 -25.12 -9.45 4.07
N GLN A 79 -25.32 -8.16 3.83
CA GLN A 79 -24.90 -7.56 2.57
C GLN A 79 -23.40 -7.82 2.42
N ALA A 80 -23.01 -8.57 1.38
CA ALA A 80 -21.61 -8.61 1.01
C ALA A 80 -21.23 -7.16 0.70
N LEU A 81 -20.37 -6.56 1.50
CA LEU A 81 -20.03 -5.13 1.43
C LEU A 81 -19.30 -4.76 0.12
N GLY A 82 -19.31 -5.62 -0.90
CA GLY A 82 -18.46 -5.52 -2.09
C GLY A 82 -16.96 -5.66 -1.76
N VAL A 83 -16.60 -5.89 -0.50
CA VAL A 83 -15.22 -6.00 -0.04
C VAL A 83 -14.70 -7.43 -0.26
N PRO A 84 -13.46 -7.61 -0.73
CA PRO A 84 -12.85 -8.92 -0.85
C PRO A 84 -12.81 -9.67 0.48
N TYR A 85 -13.02 -10.98 0.45
CA TYR A 85 -12.85 -11.82 1.63
C TYR A 85 -11.37 -12.07 1.88
N PHE A 86 -10.90 -11.80 3.10
CA PHE A 86 -9.50 -11.99 3.49
C PHE A 86 -9.00 -13.44 3.33
N ARG A 87 -9.90 -14.42 3.38
CA ARG A 87 -9.57 -15.84 3.10
C ARG A 87 -8.99 -16.09 1.71
N GLN A 88 -9.15 -15.13 0.78
CA GLN A 88 -8.57 -15.21 -0.56
C GLN A 88 -7.07 -14.90 -0.58
N VAL A 89 -6.53 -14.31 0.49
CA VAL A 89 -5.11 -14.03 0.60
C VAL A 89 -4.36 -15.34 0.91
N PRO A 90 -3.39 -15.76 0.08
CA PRO A 90 -2.57 -16.93 0.38
C PRO A 90 -1.79 -16.72 1.68
N LEU A 91 -1.87 -17.69 2.61
CA LEU A 91 -1.23 -17.58 3.92
C LEU A 91 0.29 -17.63 3.80
N GLU A 92 0.82 -18.29 2.78
CA GLU A 92 2.24 -18.39 2.45
C GLU A 92 2.82 -17.02 2.12
N ALA A 93 2.07 -16.20 1.39
CA ALA A 93 2.48 -14.83 1.06
C ALA A 93 2.52 -13.94 2.32
N ILE A 94 1.58 -14.15 3.25
CA ILE A 94 1.58 -13.49 4.57
C ILE A 94 2.81 -13.92 5.37
N ALA A 95 3.12 -15.22 5.42
CA ALA A 95 4.27 -15.75 6.14
C ALA A 95 5.61 -15.24 5.57
N ALA A 96 5.74 -15.16 4.24
CA ALA A 96 6.92 -14.61 3.57
C ALA A 96 7.14 -13.13 3.95
N GLY A 97 6.09 -12.31 3.88
CA GLY A 97 6.16 -10.91 4.29
C GLY A 97 6.49 -10.73 5.77
N ALA A 98 5.85 -11.53 6.64
CA ALA A 98 6.14 -11.51 8.08
C ALA A 98 7.60 -11.87 8.39
N THR A 99 8.18 -12.83 7.67
CA THR A 99 9.58 -13.26 7.86
C THR A 99 10.57 -12.12 7.59
N ALA A 100 10.41 -11.39 6.48
CA ALA A 100 11.27 -10.27 6.16
C ALA A 100 11.02 -9.04 7.07
N LEU A 101 9.78 -8.80 7.50
CA LEU A 101 9.48 -7.77 8.49
C LEU A 101 10.11 -8.07 9.86
N GLU A 102 10.12 -9.34 10.27
CA GLU A 102 10.81 -9.81 11.48
C GLU A 102 12.33 -9.65 11.36
N TYR A 103 12.92 -9.98 10.21
CA TYR A 103 14.32 -9.69 9.94
C TYR A 103 14.62 -8.19 10.05
N GLY A 104 13.78 -7.34 9.47
CA GLY A 104 13.87 -5.88 9.60
C GLY A 104 13.73 -5.40 11.05
N ALA A 105 12.86 -6.04 11.84
CA ALA A 105 12.70 -5.73 13.26
C ALA A 105 13.98 -6.02 14.06
N LYS A 106 14.61 -7.17 13.81
CA LYS A 106 15.91 -7.54 14.40
C LYS A 106 17.03 -6.59 14.01
N LYS A 107 17.04 -6.11 12.76
CA LYS A 107 18.08 -5.21 12.23
C LYS A 107 17.92 -3.77 12.70
N TYR A 108 16.69 -3.28 12.86
CA TYR A 108 16.42 -1.86 13.13
C TYR A 108 15.62 -1.63 14.41
N ALA A 109 14.38 -2.10 14.45
CA ALA A 109 13.47 -2.12 15.60
C ALA A 109 12.10 -2.66 15.16
N ASP A 110 11.29 -3.12 16.10
CA ASP A 110 9.88 -3.47 15.86
C ASP A 110 9.15 -2.35 15.12
N ARG A 111 8.49 -2.72 14.01
CA ARG A 111 7.70 -1.79 13.18
C ARG A 111 8.47 -0.53 12.74
N ASN A 112 9.81 -0.59 12.62
CA ASN A 112 10.64 0.58 12.29
C ASN A 112 10.21 1.31 11.00
N TRP A 113 9.68 0.57 10.02
CA TRP A 113 9.17 1.13 8.76
C TRP A 113 8.03 2.15 8.97
N GLU A 114 7.30 2.08 10.09
CA GLU A 114 6.21 3.01 10.41
C GLU A 114 6.70 4.42 10.78
N LYS A 115 8.01 4.59 11.02
CA LYS A 115 8.63 5.91 11.16
C LYS A 115 8.62 6.71 9.85
N GLY A 116 8.33 6.04 8.73
CA GLY A 116 8.27 6.63 7.41
C GLY A 116 9.54 6.38 6.61
N LEU A 117 9.35 5.79 5.42
CA LEU A 117 10.38 5.60 4.40
C LEU A 117 9.98 6.39 3.14
N PRO A 118 10.96 6.82 2.31
CA PRO A 118 10.66 7.27 0.96
C PRO A 118 9.98 6.15 0.15
N TRP A 119 8.88 6.44 -0.53
CA TRP A 119 8.09 5.44 -1.26
C TRP A 119 8.87 4.83 -2.43
N GLN A 120 9.68 5.63 -3.11
CA GLN A 120 10.55 5.19 -4.19
C GLN A 120 11.59 4.18 -3.69
N GLN A 121 12.08 4.31 -2.46
CA GLN A 121 12.98 3.32 -1.86
C GLN A 121 12.33 1.94 -1.75
N MET A 122 11.05 1.87 -1.33
CA MET A 122 10.30 0.61 -1.26
C MET A 122 9.99 0.05 -2.65
N ILE A 123 9.66 0.92 -3.62
CA ILE A 123 9.44 0.54 -5.03
C ILE A 123 10.73 -0.05 -5.63
N ASP A 124 11.87 0.57 -5.39
CA ASP A 124 13.15 0.12 -5.94
C ASP A 124 13.63 -1.17 -5.28
N SER A 125 13.41 -1.33 -3.98
CA SER A 125 13.66 -2.61 -3.29
C SER A 125 12.82 -3.72 -3.93
N LEU A 126 11.50 -3.51 -4.08
CA LEU A 126 10.60 -4.47 -4.72
C LEU A 126 11.08 -4.87 -6.11
N LYS A 127 11.45 -3.89 -6.95
CA LYS A 127 11.93 -4.14 -8.31
C LYS A 127 13.20 -4.99 -8.33
N ARG A 128 14.19 -4.70 -7.48
CA ARG A 128 15.45 -5.47 -7.44
C ARG A 128 15.22 -6.93 -7.03
N HIS A 129 14.39 -7.19 -6.03
CA HIS A 129 14.11 -8.56 -5.60
C HIS A 129 13.29 -9.35 -6.65
N ILE A 130 12.38 -8.69 -7.39
CA ILE A 130 11.71 -9.32 -8.54
C ILE A 130 12.74 -9.63 -9.64
N ASP A 131 13.63 -8.68 -9.96
CA ASP A 131 14.67 -8.79 -10.98
C ASP A 131 15.61 -9.98 -10.73
N ASP A 132 16.05 -10.18 -9.49
CA ASP A 132 16.87 -11.33 -9.07
C ASP A 132 16.10 -12.65 -9.14
N PHE A 133 14.85 -12.67 -8.66
CA PHE A 133 14.00 -13.87 -8.72
C PHE A 133 13.75 -14.31 -10.17
N GLU A 134 13.47 -13.37 -11.09
CA GLU A 134 13.30 -13.67 -12.52
C GLU A 134 14.59 -14.22 -13.17
N ARG A 135 15.76 -13.84 -12.65
CA ARG A 135 17.07 -14.39 -13.03
C ARG A 135 17.39 -15.75 -12.41
N ARG A 136 16.47 -16.34 -11.65
CA ARG A 136 16.68 -17.58 -10.89
C ARG A 136 17.70 -17.43 -9.76
N ASN A 137 17.92 -16.22 -9.26
CA ASN A 137 18.57 -16.04 -7.97
C ASN A 137 17.50 -16.03 -6.89
N ASP A 138 17.31 -17.17 -6.22
CA ASP A 138 16.22 -17.34 -5.25
C ASP A 138 16.54 -16.71 -3.88
N ILE A 139 17.81 -16.44 -3.58
CA ILE A 139 18.27 -15.95 -2.28
C ILE A 139 18.76 -14.50 -2.40
N ASP A 140 18.48 -13.69 -1.39
CA ASP A 140 19.00 -12.33 -1.24
C ASP A 140 20.40 -12.37 -0.60
N ASP A 141 21.37 -12.85 -1.37
CA ASP A 141 22.76 -13.13 -0.97
C ASP A 141 23.76 -12.06 -1.43
N GLY A 142 23.28 -10.88 -1.80
CA GLY A 142 24.13 -9.74 -2.15
C GLY A 142 24.99 -9.24 -0.98
N PRO A 143 25.96 -8.35 -1.23
CA PRO A 143 26.89 -7.86 -0.20
C PRO A 143 26.25 -7.28 1.08
N ASP A 144 25.00 -6.79 0.98
CA ASP A 144 24.19 -6.29 2.09
C ASP A 144 22.83 -7.02 2.22
N GLY A 145 22.76 -8.23 1.66
CA GLY A 145 21.55 -9.06 1.57
C GLY A 145 21.08 -9.57 2.93
N SER A 146 19.84 -10.08 2.95
CA SER A 146 19.21 -10.66 4.14
C SER A 146 19.47 -12.15 4.33
N ASP A 147 20.05 -12.84 3.34
CA ASP A 147 20.13 -14.30 3.23
C ASP A 147 18.76 -15.00 3.24
N LEU A 148 17.66 -14.24 3.14
CA LEU A 148 16.32 -14.79 2.98
C LEU A 148 16.02 -15.07 1.51
N HIS A 149 14.99 -15.87 1.26
CA HIS A 149 14.47 -16.03 -0.09
C HIS A 149 13.92 -14.69 -0.62
N GLN A 150 14.21 -14.35 -1.88
CA GLN A 150 13.74 -13.13 -2.55
C GLN A 150 12.23 -12.87 -2.38
N ILE A 151 11.40 -13.92 -2.35
CA ILE A 151 9.94 -13.77 -2.15
C ILE A 151 9.58 -13.11 -0.81
N CYS A 152 10.40 -13.28 0.23
CA CYS A 152 10.18 -12.62 1.51
C CYS A 152 10.35 -11.11 1.37
N MET A 153 11.42 -10.69 0.69
CA MET A 153 11.73 -9.28 0.46
C MET A 153 10.75 -8.62 -0.51
N ILE A 154 10.30 -9.34 -1.54
CA ILE A 154 9.21 -8.93 -2.44
C ILE A 154 7.95 -8.65 -1.63
N MET A 155 7.51 -9.60 -0.79
CA MET A 155 6.28 -9.45 -0.02
C MET A 155 6.37 -8.33 1.02
N ALA A 156 7.47 -8.22 1.77
CA ALA A 156 7.65 -7.13 2.73
C ALA A 156 7.66 -5.76 2.06
N SER A 157 8.35 -5.61 0.91
CA SER A 157 8.39 -4.35 0.17
C SER A 157 6.99 -3.94 -0.33
N ALA A 158 6.22 -4.90 -0.88
CA ALA A 158 4.86 -4.65 -1.33
C ALA A 158 3.90 -4.30 -0.17
N MET A 159 4.00 -4.99 0.96
CA MET A 159 3.19 -4.73 2.16
C MET A 159 3.52 -3.37 2.77
N MET A 160 4.81 -3.04 2.95
CA MET A 160 5.23 -1.76 3.50
C MET A 160 4.78 -0.60 2.60
N LEU A 161 4.97 -0.69 1.28
CA LEU A 161 4.51 0.33 0.35
C LEU A 161 2.99 0.51 0.41
N SER A 162 2.24 -0.59 0.34
CA SER A 162 0.77 -0.55 0.39
C SER A 162 0.28 0.09 1.69
N ALA A 163 0.84 -0.33 2.84
CA ALA A 163 0.48 0.22 4.13
C ALA A 163 0.90 1.70 4.27
N SER A 164 2.07 2.07 3.75
CA SER A 164 2.56 3.45 3.78
C SER A 164 1.64 4.39 3.01
N VAL A 165 1.22 3.97 1.80
CA VAL A 165 0.28 4.73 0.96
C VAL A 165 -1.09 4.84 1.63
N MET A 166 -1.64 3.73 2.14
CA MET A 166 -2.97 3.72 2.79
C MET A 166 -3.01 4.51 4.10
N ARG A 167 -1.89 4.59 4.83
CA ARG A 167 -1.79 5.26 6.12
C ARG A 167 -1.21 6.68 6.04
N GLY A 168 -0.75 7.11 4.88
CA GLY A 168 -0.04 8.38 4.73
C GLY A 168 1.28 8.43 5.50
N VAL A 169 1.98 7.30 5.62
CA VAL A 169 3.27 7.20 6.33
C VAL A 169 4.42 7.31 5.33
N GLY A 170 5.48 8.01 5.71
CA GLY A 170 6.68 8.21 4.87
C GLY A 170 6.60 9.43 3.96
N HIS A 171 7.40 9.42 2.90
CA HIS A 171 7.50 10.52 1.95
C HIS A 171 7.18 10.03 0.55
N ASP A 172 6.23 10.69 -0.10
CA ASP A 172 5.92 10.47 -1.51
C ASP A 172 6.96 11.15 -2.40
N ASP A 173 8.00 10.41 -2.75
CA ASP A 173 9.08 10.78 -3.67
C ASP A 173 8.97 10.03 -5.01
N ARG A 174 7.75 9.63 -5.39
CA ARG A 174 7.50 9.04 -6.71
C ARG A 174 8.00 9.99 -7.81
N MET A 175 8.40 9.41 -8.95
CA MET A 175 8.76 10.18 -10.14
C MET A 175 7.68 11.22 -10.48
N PRO A 176 8.05 12.39 -11.04
CA PRO A 176 7.08 13.41 -11.44
C PRO A 176 5.96 12.83 -12.29
N ALA A 177 4.75 13.35 -12.12
CA ALA A 177 3.62 12.97 -12.95
C ALA A 177 3.95 13.20 -14.42
N THR A 178 3.70 12.19 -15.25
CA THR A 178 3.84 12.32 -16.69
C THR A 178 2.73 13.24 -17.24
N PRO A 179 2.97 13.99 -18.33
CA PRO A 179 1.92 14.76 -18.99
C PRO A 179 0.71 13.87 -19.36
N GLU A 180 -0.50 14.43 -19.41
CA GLU A 180 -1.72 13.68 -19.76
C GLU A 180 -1.66 13.01 -21.14
N ILE A 181 -0.88 13.58 -22.06
CA ILE A 181 -0.64 13.05 -23.40
C ILE A 181 0.25 11.80 -23.41
N ALA A 182 0.94 11.50 -22.31
CA ALA A 182 1.84 10.36 -22.22
C ALA A 182 1.07 9.04 -22.18
N PHE A 183 1.64 8.01 -22.80
CA PHE A 183 1.04 6.68 -22.78
C PHE A 183 1.18 6.03 -21.40
N THR A 184 0.11 5.41 -20.94
CA THR A 184 0.16 4.42 -19.85
C THR A 184 1.06 3.25 -20.24
N SER A 185 1.56 2.50 -19.26
CA SER A 185 2.39 1.31 -19.52
C SER A 185 1.70 0.30 -20.47
N LYS A 186 0.38 0.15 -20.35
CA LYS A 186 -0.40 -0.73 -21.24
C LYS A 186 -0.47 -0.19 -22.67
N GLN A 187 -0.66 1.12 -22.84
CA GLN A 187 -0.62 1.77 -24.15
C GLN A 187 0.77 1.69 -24.78
N CYS A 188 1.84 1.86 -24.00
CA CYS A 188 3.22 1.63 -24.46
C CYS A 188 3.39 0.20 -25.00
N GLY A 189 2.88 -0.82 -24.28
CA GLY A 189 2.93 -2.21 -24.75
C GLY A 189 2.19 -2.41 -26.07
N GLY A 190 1.00 -1.84 -26.22
CA GLY A 190 0.25 -1.85 -27.48
C GLY A 190 1.01 -1.15 -28.61
N TRP A 191 1.61 0.00 -28.33
CA TRP A 191 2.39 0.75 -29.31
C TRP A 191 3.64 -0.02 -29.76
N MET A 192 4.36 -0.65 -28.83
CA MET A 192 5.51 -1.53 -29.12
C MET A 192 5.12 -2.72 -29.99
N LYS A 193 3.99 -3.37 -29.69
CA LYS A 193 3.46 -4.46 -30.52
C LYS A 193 3.22 -4.01 -31.95
N ASN A 194 2.65 -2.82 -32.16
CA ASN A 194 2.43 -2.30 -33.51
C ASN A 194 3.75 -2.07 -34.28
N GLN A 195 4.83 -1.68 -33.59
CA GLN A 195 6.15 -1.58 -34.22
C GLN A 195 6.66 -2.96 -34.67
N LEU A 196 6.43 -3.99 -33.86
CA LEU A 196 6.80 -5.37 -34.19
C LEU A 196 5.98 -5.92 -35.36
N ASP A 197 4.67 -5.68 -35.37
CA ASP A 197 3.77 -6.13 -36.44
C ASP A 197 4.13 -5.48 -37.80
N GLY A 198 4.67 -4.26 -37.77
CA GLY A 198 5.17 -3.55 -38.96
C GLY A 198 6.62 -3.87 -39.34
N ALA A 199 7.33 -4.71 -38.58
CA ALA A 199 8.72 -5.06 -38.86
C ALA A 199 8.83 -5.94 -40.12
N ARG A 200 9.98 -5.88 -40.80
CA ARG A 200 10.25 -6.71 -42.00
C ARG A 200 10.02 -8.19 -41.68
N THR A 201 9.32 -8.88 -42.57
CA THR A 201 9.12 -10.33 -42.47
C THR A 201 10.47 -11.05 -42.43
N ILE A 202 10.72 -11.77 -41.35
CA ILE A 202 11.89 -12.65 -41.24
C ILE A 202 11.53 -13.95 -41.96
N VAL A 203 12.08 -14.16 -43.15
CA VAL A 203 12.06 -15.48 -43.78
C VAL A 203 13.04 -16.36 -42.99
N PRO A 204 12.59 -17.45 -42.34
CA PRO A 204 13.48 -18.32 -41.60
C PRO A 204 14.59 -18.80 -42.53
N LYS A 205 15.85 -18.72 -42.09
CA LYS A 205 16.93 -19.41 -42.80
C LYS A 205 16.56 -20.88 -42.80
N ASP A 206 16.35 -21.42 -43.99
CA ASP A 206 16.19 -22.84 -44.24
C ASP A 206 17.32 -23.55 -43.47
N LYS A 207 16.97 -24.40 -42.50
CA LYS A 207 17.95 -25.23 -41.77
C LYS A 207 18.45 -26.26 -42.79
N ARG A 208 19.31 -25.84 -43.73
CA ARG A 208 19.89 -26.73 -44.72
C ARG A 208 20.82 -27.71 -44.01
N SER A 209 20.38 -28.96 -44.08
CA SER A 209 21.06 -30.26 -43.91
C SER A 209 21.78 -30.50 -42.60
#